data_AF-A0A7L1NL05-F1
#
_entry.id   AF-A0A7L1NL05-F1
#
_cell.length_a   1.000
_cell.length_b   1.000
_cell.length_c   1.000
_cell.angle_alpha   90.00
_cell.angle_beta   90.00
_cell.angle_gamma   90.00
#
_symmetry.space_group_name_H-M   'P 1'
#
loop_
_entity.id
_entity.type
_entity.pdbx_description
1 polymer ?
#
loop_
_entity_poly.entity_id
_entity_poly.type
_entity_poly.pdbx_seq_one_letter_code
_entity_poly.pdbx_strand_id
1 'polypeptide(L)' 'PVHPVPSTQGGRGVLCLLGYTEEVGEGLQFPEGTPSPDLSRVAAVTADLLVLRGEIDLLLANQHPNPQFFTDILEGKDE' A
#
# COMPACT_ATOMS: atom_id res chain seq x y z
N PRO A 1 7.14 15.69 -9.12
CA PRO A 1 5.69 15.71 -9.46
C PRO A 1 4.86 15.38 -8.21
N VAL A 2 3.81 16.16 -7.93
CA VAL A 2 2.93 15.95 -6.76
C VAL A 2 1.89 14.88 -7.11
N HIS A 3 1.70 13.88 -6.23
CA HIS A 3 0.72 12.82 -6.45
C HIS A 3 -0.52 13.00 -5.54
N PRO A 4 -1.76 12.87 -6.07
CA PRO A 4 -2.97 12.90 -5.27
C PRO A 4 -3.02 11.70 -4.32
N VAL A 5 -3.38 11.95 -3.07
CA VAL A 5 -3.53 10.88 -2.07
C VAL A 5 -4.87 10.15 -2.31
N PRO A 6 -4.89 8.79 -2.35
CA PRO A 6 -6.14 8.05 -2.44
C PRO A 6 -7.04 8.35 -1.24
N SER A 7 -8.36 8.38 -1.46
CA SER A 7 -9.36 8.62 -0.42
C SER A 7 -9.56 7.45 0.56
N THR A 8 -8.84 6.34 0.37
CA THR A 8 -8.85 5.19 1.28
C THR A 8 -7.91 5.41 2.46
N GLN A 9 -8.37 5.07 3.66
CA GLN A 9 -7.52 5.07 4.87
C GLN A 9 -6.31 4.17 4.64
N GLY A 10 -5.10 4.71 4.83
CA GLY A 10 -3.83 4.00 4.63
C GLY A 10 -3.13 4.24 3.27
N GLY A 11 -3.81 4.76 2.24
CA GLY A 11 -3.20 5.04 0.93
C GLY A 11 -2.02 6.01 0.99
N ARG A 12 -2.11 7.01 1.87
CA ARG A 12 -1.01 7.94 2.19
C ARG A 12 0.22 7.21 2.76
N GLY A 13 0.00 6.24 3.63
CA GLY A 13 1.08 5.46 4.26
C GLY A 13 1.89 4.67 3.24
N VAL A 14 1.23 4.09 2.24
CA VAL A 14 1.88 3.37 1.14
C VAL A 14 2.78 4.31 0.31
N LEU A 15 2.28 5.51 -0.02
CA LEU A 15 3.10 6.51 -0.74
C LEU A 15 4.32 6.93 0.07
N CYS A 16 4.18 7.11 1.39
CA CYS A 16 5.32 7.38 2.26
C CYS A 16 6.34 6.22 2.26
N LEU A 17 5.89 4.95 2.23
CA LEU A 17 6.78 3.79 2.13
C LEU A 17 7.57 3.76 0.80
N LEU A 18 6.99 4.27 -0.28
CA LEU A 18 7.66 4.43 -1.58
C LEU A 18 8.64 5.62 -1.63
N GLY A 19 8.65 6.48 -0.60
CA GLY A 19 9.54 7.63 -0.48
C GLY A 19 8.89 9.00 -0.72
N TYR A 20 7.58 9.05 -0.94
CA TYR A 20 6.83 10.31 -1.02
C TYR A 20 6.52 10.83 0.38
N THR A 21 7.49 11.46 1.04
CA THR A 21 7.37 11.84 2.46
C THR A 21 7.19 13.33 2.71
N GLU A 22 7.37 14.19 1.71
CA GLU A 22 7.12 15.62 1.85
C GLU A 22 5.67 15.97 1.48
N GLU A 23 5.00 16.70 2.37
CA GLU A 23 3.65 17.17 2.15
C GLU A 23 3.65 18.47 1.35
N VAL A 24 2.88 18.50 0.26
CA VAL A 24 2.72 19.70 -0.58
C VAL A 24 1.23 19.88 -0.89
N GLY A 25 0.61 20.84 -0.20
CA GLY A 25 -0.84 21.02 -0.22
C GLY A 25 -1.54 19.73 0.23
N GLU A 26 -2.43 19.23 -0.61
CA GLU A 26 -3.17 17.96 -0.38
C GLU A 26 -2.41 16.71 -0.84
N GLY A 27 -1.20 16.86 -1.38
CA GLY A 27 -0.42 15.78 -2.00
C GLY A 27 0.86 15.43 -1.26
N LEU A 28 1.55 14.42 -1.79
CA LEU A 28 2.89 14.02 -1.35
C LEU A 28 3.90 14.11 -2.50
N GLN A 29 5.15 14.41 -2.16
CA GLN A 29 6.30 14.41 -3.07
C GLN A 29 7.53 13.76 -2.42
N PHE A 30 8.54 13.46 -3.24
CA PHE A 30 9.86 13.08 -2.73
C PHE A 30 10.56 14.27 -2.09
N PRO A 31 11.38 14.06 -1.05
CA PRO A 31 12.18 15.12 -0.44
C PRO A 31 13.09 15.85 -1.41
N GLU A 32 13.25 17.17 -1.22
CA GLU A 32 14.23 17.93 -1.98
C GLU A 32 15.64 17.33 -1.84
N GLY A 33 16.34 17.18 -2.96
CA GLY A 33 17.67 16.57 -2.97
C GLY A 33 17.69 15.04 -3.04
N THR A 34 16.54 14.37 -3.14
CA THR A 34 16.48 12.92 -3.44
C THR A 34 16.87 12.70 -4.92
N PRO A 35 18.05 12.13 -5.23
CA PRO A 35 18.49 11.99 -6.62
C PRO A 35 17.72 10.88 -7.36
N SER A 36 17.30 9.84 -6.64
CA SER A 36 16.56 8.69 -7.16
C SER A 36 15.84 7.96 -6.02
N PRO A 37 14.73 7.26 -6.31
CA PRO A 37 14.08 6.41 -5.33
C PRO A 37 14.98 5.22 -4.93
N ASP A 38 14.79 4.71 -3.71
CA ASP A 38 15.36 3.44 -3.29
C ASP A 38 14.66 2.31 -4.04
N LEU A 39 15.31 1.82 -5.10
CA LEU A 39 14.75 0.78 -5.97
C LEU A 39 14.44 -0.51 -5.21
N SER A 40 15.24 -0.87 -4.21
CA SER A 40 15.03 -2.10 -3.45
C SER A 40 13.77 -1.98 -2.59
N ARG A 41 13.58 -0.83 -1.94
CA ARG A 41 12.37 -0.54 -1.18
C ARG A 41 11.14 -0.44 -2.07
N VAL A 42 11.23 0.27 -3.18
CA VAL A 42 10.11 0.39 -4.13
C VAL A 42 9.71 -0.98 -4.65
N ALA A 43 10.67 -1.84 -5.01
CA ALA A 43 10.39 -3.19 -5.48
C ALA A 43 9.70 -4.04 -4.40
N ALA A 44 10.20 -4.00 -3.16
CA ALA A 44 9.62 -4.75 -2.05
C ALA A 44 8.18 -4.31 -1.75
N VAL A 45 7.96 -3.01 -1.56
CA VAL A 45 6.62 -2.45 -1.30
C VAL A 45 5.66 -2.76 -2.45
N THR A 46 6.14 -2.66 -3.70
CA THR A 46 5.33 -2.98 -4.88
C THR A 46 4.95 -4.46 -4.91
N ALA A 47 5.88 -5.37 -4.59
CA ALA A 47 5.61 -6.80 -4.53
C ALA A 47 4.54 -7.11 -3.48
N ASP A 48 4.65 -6.55 -2.27
CA ASP A 48 3.68 -6.74 -1.20
C ASP A 48 2.28 -6.24 -1.61
N LEU A 49 2.19 -5.07 -2.26
CA LEU A 49 0.92 -4.53 -2.77
C LEU A 49 0.29 -5.43 -3.85
N LEU A 50 1.11 -5.98 -4.75
CA LEU A 50 0.64 -6.88 -5.80
C LEU A 50 0.13 -8.19 -5.23
N VAL A 51 0.82 -8.74 -4.21
CA VAL A 51 0.36 -9.93 -3.49
C VAL A 51 -0.95 -9.65 -2.78
N LEU A 52 -1.03 -8.58 -1.97
CA LEU A 52 -2.25 -8.20 -1.27
C LEU A 52 -3.43 -7.99 -2.24
N ARG A 53 -3.17 -7.34 -3.38
CA ARG A 53 -4.18 -7.15 -4.42
C ARG A 53 -4.69 -8.49 -4.95
N GLY A 54 -3.77 -9.41 -5.27
CA GLY A 54 -4.10 -10.75 -5.74
C GLY A 54 -4.88 -11.56 -4.72
N GLU A 55 -4.50 -11.49 -3.44
CA GLU A 55 -5.22 -12.18 -2.36
C GLU A 55 -6.65 -11.64 -2.20
N ILE A 56 -6.84 -10.32 -2.25
CA ILE A 56 -8.17 -9.69 -2.23
C ILE A 56 -9.00 -10.13 -3.44
N ASP A 57 -8.43 -10.13 -4.65
CA ASP A 57 -9.14 -10.55 -5.86
C ASP A 57 -9.58 -12.04 -5.75
N LEU A 58 -8.74 -12.90 -5.18
CA LEU A 58 -9.07 -14.31 -4.92
C LEU A 58 -10.12 -14.49 -3.82
N LEU A 59 -10.10 -13.68 -2.76
CA LEU A 59 -11.13 -13.67 -1.72
C LEU A 59 -12.48 -13.28 -2.30
N LEU A 60 -12.54 -12.22 -3.10
CA LEU A 60 -13.76 -11.76 -3.77
C LEU A 60 -14.30 -12.80 -4.76
N ALA A 61 -13.43 -13.55 -5.41
CA ALA A 61 -13.80 -14.66 -6.29
C ALA A 61 -14.17 -15.96 -5.54
N ASN A 62 -14.08 -15.98 -4.21
CA ASN A 62 -14.24 -17.17 -3.37
C ASN A 62 -13.32 -18.34 -3.77
N GLN A 63 -12.10 -18.01 -4.20
CA GLN A 63 -11.06 -18.94 -4.69
C GLN A 63 -9.76 -18.86 -3.88
N HIS A 64 -9.74 -18.06 -2.81
CA HIS A 64 -8.55 -17.94 -1.96
C HIS A 64 -8.21 -19.30 -1.33
N PRO A 65 -6.93 -19.75 -1.34
CA PRO A 65 -6.54 -21.06 -0.82
C PRO A 65 -6.71 -21.19 0.71
N ASN A 66 -6.72 -20.06 1.42
CA ASN A 66 -6.93 -20.02 2.86
C ASN A 66 -7.83 -18.83 3.24
N PRO A 67 -9.15 -18.91 3.02
CA PRO A 67 -10.05 -17.76 3.24
C PRO A 67 -10.30 -17.48 4.72
N GLN A 68 -10.23 -18.51 5.58
CA GLN A 68 -10.52 -18.40 7.02
C GLN A 68 -9.55 -17.47 7.75
N PHE A 69 -8.27 -17.45 7.34
CA PHE A 69 -7.28 -16.54 7.90
C PHE A 69 -7.71 -15.06 7.79
N PHE A 70 -8.38 -14.69 6.69
CA PHE A 70 -8.85 -13.33 6.50
C PHE A 70 -10.16 -13.04 7.21
N THR A 71 -10.94 -14.07 7.54
CA THR A 71 -12.21 -13.90 8.25
C THR A 71 -11.98 -13.25 9.62
N ASP A 72 -11.01 -13.75 10.39
CA ASP A 72 -10.73 -13.22 11.73
C ASP A 72 -10.20 -11.77 11.69
N ILE A 73 -9.33 -11.49 10.71
CA ILE A 73 -8.77 -10.14 10.47
C ILE A 73 -9.87 -9.16 10.05
N LEU A 74 -10.73 -9.54 9.11
CA LEU A 74 -11.77 -8.67 8.55
C LEU A 74 -12.94 -8.47 9.52
N GLU A 75 -13.20 -9.46 10.39
CA GLU A 75 -14.21 -9.37 11.45
C GLU A 75 -13.69 -8.65 12.70
N GLY A 76 -12.41 -8.27 12.72
CA GLY A 76 -11.79 -7.53 13.83
C GLY A 76 -11.69 -8.36 15.11
N LYS A 77 -11.49 -9.67 14.99
CA LYS A 77 -11.40 -10.60 16.13
C LYS A 77 -9.98 -10.74 16.71
N ASP A 78 -9.00 -10.06 16.11
CA ASP A 78 -7.57 -10.09 16.49
C ASP A 78 -7.15 -8.93 17.44
N GLU A 79 -8.07 -8.34 18.22
CA GLU A 79 -7.74 -7.40 19.34
C GLU A 79 -7.95 -8.01 20.73
#